data_AF-A0A067QF93-F1
#
_entry.id   AF-A0A067QF93-F1
#
_cell.length_a   1.000
_cell.length_b   1.000
_cell.length_c   1.000
_cell.angle_alpha   90.00
_cell.angle_beta   90.00
_cell.angle_gamma   90.00
#
_symmetry.space_group_name_H-M   'P 1'
#
loop_
_entity.id
_entity.type
_entity.pdbx_description
1 polymer ?
#
loop_
_entity_poly.entity_id
_entity_poly.type
_entity_poly.pdbx_seq_one_letter_code
_entity_poly.pdbx_strand_id
1 'polypeptide(L)'
;MALLVDKEMSVNETSTRGETPLHVTARGGNLRATEFLVERSADLEVANANGHTPLMVAASEGNLEVVHYLIMKGADINACTNDESALFLATEGAHWDVMDFLLKQGADINDSNVERGITPL
;
A
#
# COMPACT_ATOMS: atom_id res chain seq x y z
N MET A 1 8.27 15.71 13.10
CA MET A 1 7.58 16.05 11.84
C MET A 1 6.14 16.34 12.19
N ALA A 2 5.71 17.59 12.05
CA ALA A 2 4.38 18.03 12.47
C ALA A 2 3.37 17.62 11.40
N LEU A 3 2.62 16.54 11.66
CA LEU A 3 1.30 16.37 11.07
C LEU A 3 0.43 17.47 11.69
N LEU A 4 0.28 18.58 10.97
CA LEU A 4 -0.69 19.62 11.28
C LEU A 4 -2.08 19.02 11.09
N VAL A 5 -2.60 18.32 12.10
CA VAL A 5 -4.00 17.90 12.15
C VAL A 5 -4.82 19.16 12.48
N ASP A 6 -4.87 20.08 11.54
CA ASP A 6 -5.77 21.22 11.61
C ASP A 6 -7.16 20.80 11.12
N LYS A 7 -8.15 21.39 11.74
CA LYS A 7 -9.49 20.86 12.02
C LYS A 7 -10.42 20.52 10.85
N GLU A 8 -9.96 20.56 9.60
CA GLU A 8 -10.79 20.27 8.41
C GLU A 8 -9.99 19.60 7.28
N MET A 9 -8.82 19.01 7.55
CA MET A 9 -8.08 18.29 6.51
C MET A 9 -8.92 17.10 6.03
N SER A 10 -9.40 17.17 4.79
CA SER A 10 -10.01 16.01 4.16
C SER A 10 -8.95 14.91 4.15
N VAL A 11 -9.25 13.76 4.76
CA VAL A 11 -8.31 12.62 4.87
C VAL A 11 -7.86 12.09 3.50
N ASN A 12 -8.49 12.56 2.43
CA ASN A 12 -8.24 12.22 1.04
C ASN A 12 -7.66 13.39 0.23
N GLU A 13 -7.30 14.52 0.87
CA GLU A 13 -6.57 15.58 0.19
C GLU A 13 -5.23 15.08 -0.34
N THR A 14 -4.99 15.32 -1.62
CA THR A 14 -3.77 14.91 -2.29
C THR A 14 -2.77 16.06 -2.33
N SER A 15 -1.50 15.77 -2.05
CA SER A 15 -0.41 16.69 -2.31
C SER A 15 -0.18 16.91 -3.81
N THR A 16 0.81 17.75 -4.17
CA THR A 16 1.24 17.95 -5.57
C THR A 16 1.76 16.67 -6.24
N ARG A 17 2.04 15.61 -5.46
CA ARG A 17 2.44 14.28 -5.94
C ARG A 17 1.28 13.29 -5.99
N GLY A 18 0.04 13.73 -5.78
CA GLY A 18 -1.11 12.84 -5.69
C GLY A 18 -1.16 12.04 -4.38
N GLU A 19 -0.22 12.24 -3.44
CA GLU A 19 -0.19 11.48 -2.19
C GLU A 19 -1.23 12.01 -1.20
N THR A 20 -2.10 11.14 -0.73
CA THR A 20 -2.95 11.36 0.45
C THR A 20 -2.15 11.14 1.75
N PRO A 21 -2.65 11.57 2.91
CA PRO A 21 -2.08 11.20 4.21
C PRO A 21 -1.86 9.69 4.36
N LEU A 22 -2.71 8.86 3.78
CA LEU A 22 -2.60 7.40 3.87
C LEU A 22 -1.38 6.84 3.11
N HIS A 23 -0.99 7.47 1.99
CA HIS A 23 0.27 7.14 1.32
C HIS A 23 1.48 7.45 2.21
N VAL A 24 1.44 8.60 2.89
CA VAL A 24 2.55 9.04 3.74
C VAL A 24 2.72 8.11 4.94
N THR A 25 1.62 7.68 5.57
CA THR A 25 1.68 6.74 6.69
C THR A 25 2.04 5.33 6.24
N ALA A 26 1.56 4.89 5.08
CA ALA A 26 1.93 3.64 4.44
C ALA A 26 3.42 3.57 4.12
N ARG A 27 3.99 4.64 3.58
CA ARG A 27 5.43 4.75 3.28
C ARG A 27 6.27 4.67 4.55
N GLY A 28 5.86 5.39 5.59
CA GLY A 28 6.59 5.45 6.85
C GLY A 28 6.36 4.27 7.80
N GLY A 29 5.54 3.27 7.42
CA GLY A 29 5.20 2.14 8.29
C GLY A 29 4.44 2.54 9.55
N ASN A 30 3.78 3.70 9.58
CA ASN A 30 3.13 4.21 10.78
C ASN A 30 1.72 3.64 10.92
N LEU A 31 1.62 2.45 11.51
CA LEU A 31 0.35 1.75 11.71
C LEU A 31 -0.67 2.61 12.46
N ARG A 32 -0.29 3.24 13.59
CA ARG A 32 -1.22 4.05 14.40
C ARG A 32 -1.82 5.22 13.63
N ALA A 33 -1.01 5.89 12.81
CA ALA A 33 -1.51 6.98 11.98
C ALA A 33 -2.38 6.46 10.82
N THR A 34 -2.01 5.30 10.25
CA THR A 34 -2.83 4.62 9.24
C THR A 34 -4.20 4.24 9.81
N GLU A 35 -4.26 3.63 10.99
CA GLU A 35 -5.49 3.30 11.70
C GLU A 35 -6.38 4.53 11.90
N PHE A 36 -5.81 5.61 12.43
CA PHE A 36 -6.51 6.85 12.68
C PHE A 36 -7.14 7.47 11.41
N LEU A 37 -6.46 7.35 10.28
CA LEU A 37 -6.93 7.85 8.98
C LEU A 37 -8.04 6.97 8.41
N VAL A 38 -7.87 5.65 8.43
CA VAL A 38 -8.88 4.70 7.92
C VAL A 38 -10.15 4.75 8.76
N GLU A 39 -10.05 4.91 10.08
CA GLU A 39 -11.21 5.13 10.97
C GLU A 39 -11.98 6.42 10.64
N ARG A 40 -11.35 7.38 9.96
CA ARG A 40 -11.96 8.60 9.43
C ARG A 40 -12.44 8.47 7.98
N SER A 41 -12.57 7.25 7.49
CA SER A 41 -13.00 6.95 6.12
C SER A 41 -12.04 7.51 5.05
N ALA A 42 -10.73 7.40 5.31
CA ALA A 42 -9.74 7.59 4.26
C ALA A 42 -9.97 6.57 3.15
N ASP A 43 -9.88 7.03 1.90
CA ASP A 43 -10.00 6.21 0.71
C ASP A 43 -8.71 5.40 0.51
N LEU A 44 -8.87 4.08 0.44
CA LEU A 44 -7.79 3.12 0.36
C LEU A 44 -7.24 2.96 -1.07
N GLU A 45 -7.98 3.44 -2.07
CA GLU A 45 -7.72 3.18 -3.50
C GLU A 45 -7.25 4.41 -4.26
N VAL A 46 -6.96 5.52 -3.57
CA VAL A 46 -6.39 6.71 -4.23
C VAL A 46 -5.02 6.36 -4.77
N ALA A 47 -4.82 6.51 -6.07
CA ALA A 47 -3.51 6.36 -6.69
C ALA A 47 -2.74 7.68 -6.67
N ASN A 48 -1.47 7.65 -6.25
CA ASN A 48 -0.57 8.81 -6.36
C ASN A 48 -0.12 9.06 -7.82
N ALA A 49 0.75 10.05 -8.04
CA ALA A 49 1.24 10.39 -9.37
C ALA A 49 2.03 9.28 -10.08
N ASN A 50 2.54 8.28 -9.35
CA ASN A 50 3.18 7.09 -9.91
C ASN A 50 2.17 5.97 -10.21
N GLY A 51 0.90 6.16 -9.87
CA GLY A 51 -0.14 5.15 -9.99
C GLY A 51 -0.27 4.23 -8.77
N HIS A 52 0.50 4.44 -7.71
CA HIS A 52 0.52 3.54 -6.56
C HIS A 52 -0.57 3.89 -5.55
N THR A 53 -1.35 2.90 -5.13
CA THR A 53 -2.25 3.01 -3.98
C THR A 53 -1.47 2.96 -2.65
N PRO A 54 -2.08 3.34 -1.51
CA PRO A 54 -1.47 3.15 -0.19
C PRO A 54 -1.00 1.71 0.08
N LEU A 55 -1.73 0.69 -0.39
CA LEU A 55 -1.32 -0.70 -0.24
C LEU A 55 -0.04 -0.99 -1.03
N MET A 56 0.03 -0.54 -2.29
CA MET A 56 1.21 -0.67 -3.15
C MET A 56 2.43 0.02 -2.54
N VAL A 57 2.25 1.22 -1.98
CA VAL A 57 3.34 1.94 -1.27
C VAL A 57 3.80 1.18 -0.03
N ALA A 58 2.88 0.69 0.81
CA ALA A 58 3.25 -0.10 1.99
C ALA A 58 4.02 -1.37 1.61
N ALA A 59 3.61 -2.03 0.52
CA ALA A 59 4.26 -3.23 0.01
C ALA A 59 5.66 -2.95 -0.55
N SER A 60 5.83 -1.85 -1.30
CA SER A 60 7.14 -1.42 -1.84
C SER A 60 8.16 -1.05 -0.76
N GLU A 61 7.70 -0.68 0.43
CA GLU A 61 8.55 -0.27 1.55
C GLU A 61 8.66 -1.39 2.62
N GLY A 62 8.03 -2.55 2.39
CA GLY A 62 8.12 -3.71 3.29
C GLY A 62 7.35 -3.57 4.61
N ASN A 63 6.37 -2.66 4.68
CA ASN A 63 5.65 -2.36 5.90
C ASN A 63 4.52 -3.36 6.17
N LEU A 64 4.85 -4.60 6.52
CA LEU A 64 3.92 -5.72 6.68
C LEU A 64 2.71 -5.41 7.58
N GLU A 65 2.92 -4.74 8.71
CA GLU A 65 1.83 -4.40 9.63
C GLU A 65 0.79 -3.48 8.97
N VAL A 66 1.25 -2.53 8.15
CA VAL A 66 0.37 -1.62 7.41
C VAL A 66 -0.31 -2.35 6.25
N VAL A 67 0.41 -3.18 5.51
CA VAL A 67 -0.16 -4.05 4.46
C VAL A 67 -1.30 -4.90 5.02
N HIS A 68 -1.04 -5.61 6.12
CA HIS A 68 -2.03 -6.43 6.79
C HIS A 68 -3.27 -5.61 7.19
N TYR A 69 -3.07 -4.43 7.78
CA TYR A 69 -4.17 -3.58 8.20
C TYR A 69 -5.01 -3.07 7.01
N LEU A 70 -4.37 -2.59 5.94
CA LEU A 70 -5.07 -2.08 4.76
C LEU A 70 -5.93 -3.18 4.10
N ILE A 71 -5.40 -4.39 3.94
CA ILE A 71 -6.16 -5.53 3.39
C ILE A 71 -7.34 -5.89 4.31
N MET A 72 -7.13 -5.91 5.63
CA MET A 72 -8.21 -6.16 6.60
C MET A 72 -9.33 -5.10 6.52
N LYS A 73 -8.99 -3.88 6.07
CA LYS A 73 -9.94 -2.79 5.85
C LYS A 73 -10.55 -2.76 4.45
N GLY A 74 -10.22 -3.74 3.61
CA GLY A 74 -10.83 -3.93 2.29
C GLY A 74 -10.09 -3.21 1.17
N ALA A 75 -8.81 -2.86 1.35
CA ALA A 75 -7.99 -2.45 0.22
C ALA A 75 -7.91 -3.57 -0.83
N ASP A 76 -7.92 -3.22 -2.11
CA ASP A 76 -7.81 -4.20 -3.19
C ASP A 76 -6.42 -4.82 -3.22
N ILE A 77 -6.34 -6.11 -2.84
CA ILE A 77 -5.09 -6.87 -2.83
C ILE A 77 -4.44 -6.98 -4.20
N ASN A 78 -5.24 -6.94 -5.27
CA ASN A 78 -4.81 -7.03 -6.65
C ASN A 78 -4.79 -5.66 -7.33
N ALA A 79 -4.75 -4.57 -6.55
CA ALA A 79 -4.50 -3.24 -7.09
C ALA A 79 -3.23 -3.27 -7.95
N CYS A 80 -3.40 -2.94 -9.24
CA CYS A 80 -2.37 -3.02 -10.25
C CYS A 80 -2.42 -1.76 -11.12
N THR A 81 -1.31 -1.05 -11.18
CA THR A 81 -1.16 0.15 -12.00
C THR A 81 0.18 0.11 -12.72
N ASN A 82 0.20 0.40 -14.01
CA ASN A 82 1.41 0.33 -14.86
C ASN A 82 2.09 -1.05 -14.82
N ASP A 83 1.31 -2.14 -14.75
CA ASP A 83 1.80 -3.52 -14.60
C ASP A 83 2.57 -3.78 -13.29
N GLU A 84 2.43 -2.87 -12.31
CA GLU A 84 2.97 -3.01 -10.96
C GLU A 84 1.81 -3.30 -10.01
N SER A 85 1.84 -4.47 -9.36
CA SER A 85 0.94 -4.81 -8.26
C SER A 85 1.63 -4.62 -6.90
N ALA A 86 0.85 -4.64 -5.81
CA ALA A 86 1.43 -4.69 -4.47
C ALA A 86 2.38 -5.90 -4.30
N LEU A 87 2.04 -7.05 -4.89
CA LEU A 87 2.89 -8.24 -4.88
C LEU A 87 4.20 -7.99 -5.66
N PHE A 88 4.12 -7.44 -6.87
CA PHE A 88 5.29 -7.11 -7.68
C PHE A 88 6.26 -6.18 -6.94
N LEU A 89 5.74 -5.11 -6.34
CA LEU A 89 6.55 -4.13 -5.61
C LEU A 89 7.22 -4.73 -4.37
N ALA A 90 6.53 -5.62 -3.64
CA ALA A 90 7.13 -6.36 -2.53
C ALA A 90 8.27 -7.29 -3.01
N THR A 91 8.11 -7.92 -4.18
CA THR A 91 9.15 -8.75 -4.79
C THR A 91 10.36 -7.91 -5.23
N GLU A 92 10.16 -6.76 -5.89
CA GLU A 92 11.26 -5.86 -6.28
C GLU A 92 12.04 -5.33 -5.07
N GLY A 93 11.34 -5.03 -3.98
CA GLY A 93 11.95 -4.62 -2.70
C GLY A 93 12.57 -5.75 -1.89
N ALA A 94 12.47 -7.01 -2.34
CA ALA A 94 12.87 -8.21 -1.60
C ALA A 94 12.22 -8.34 -0.19
N HIS A 95 10.98 -7.86 -0.06
CA HIS A 95 10.17 -7.92 1.15
C HIS A 95 9.42 -9.26 1.23
N TRP A 96 10.17 -10.32 1.54
CA TRP A 96 9.68 -11.70 1.51
C TRP A 96 8.50 -11.97 2.45
N ASP A 97 8.47 -11.30 3.59
CA ASP A 97 7.40 -11.39 4.58
C ASP A 97 6.09 -10.78 4.08
N VAL A 98 6.17 -9.62 3.40
CA VAL A 98 5.03 -9.02 2.69
C VAL A 98 4.58 -9.89 1.53
N MET A 99 5.52 -10.40 0.72
CA MET A 99 5.22 -11.27 -0.41
C MET A 99 4.47 -12.55 0.03
N ASP A 100 5.01 -13.25 1.03
CA ASP A 100 4.39 -14.46 1.60
C ASP A 100 3.00 -14.15 2.18
N PHE A 101 2.83 -13.01 2.85
CA PHE A 101 1.53 -12.59 3.36
C PHE A 101 0.52 -12.33 2.23
N LEU A 102 0.89 -11.57 1.20
CA LEU A 102 0.02 -11.25 0.06
C LEU A 102 -0.42 -12.53 -0.68
N LEU A 103 0.50 -13.46 -0.92
CA LEU A 103 0.17 -14.76 -1.53
C LEU A 103 -0.80 -15.57 -0.67
N LYS A 104 -0.62 -15.58 0.65
CA LYS A 104 -1.54 -16.24 1.59
C LYS A 104 -2.93 -15.61 1.61
N GLN A 105 -3.03 -14.31 1.34
CA GLN A 105 -4.30 -13.60 1.23
C GLN A 105 -4.94 -13.73 -0.17
N GLY A 106 -4.27 -14.41 -1.11
CA GLY A 106 -4.81 -14.69 -2.45
C GLY A 106 -4.46 -13.65 -3.51
N ALA A 107 -3.34 -12.92 -3.34
CA ALA A 107 -2.82 -12.04 -4.39
C ALA A 107 -2.51 -12.84 -5.68
N ASP A 108 -2.87 -12.28 -6.83
CA ASP A 108 -2.67 -12.95 -8.12
C ASP A 108 -1.20 -12.97 -8.53
N ILE A 109 -0.64 -14.18 -8.70
CA ILE A 109 0.76 -14.40 -9.10
C ILE A 109 1.02 -13.92 -10.54
N ASN A 110 -0.01 -13.91 -11.38
CA ASN A 110 0.12 -13.57 -12.80
C ASN A 110 0.25 -12.06 -13.07
N ASP A 111 -0.11 -11.21 -12.10
CA ASP A 111 0.05 -9.75 -12.21
C ASP A 111 1.48 -9.30 -11.88
N SER A 112 2.24 -10.12 -11.18
CA SER A 112 3.68 -9.96 -11.07
C SER A 112 4.35 -10.59 -12.30
N ASN A 113 5.22 -9.86 -13.00
CA ASN A 113 5.99 -10.38 -14.14
C ASN A 113 7.05 -11.45 -13.76
N VAL A 114 6.70 -12.44 -12.93
CA VAL A 114 7.55 -13.52 -12.43
C VAL A 114 8.06 -14.46 -13.55
N GLU A 115 8.21 -13.98 -14.78
CA GLU A 115 9.05 -14.57 -15.83
C GLU A 115 10.56 -14.47 -15.55
N ARG A 116 10.99 -13.98 -14.37
CA ARG A 116 12.40 -14.03 -13.95
C ARG A 116 12.63 -14.83 -12.67
N GLY A 117 12.19 -16.09 -12.67
CA GLY A 117 12.86 -17.15 -11.91
C GLY A 117 12.61 -17.22 -10.40
N ILE A 118 11.58 -16.56 -9.88
CA ILE A 118 11.20 -16.65 -8.47
C ILE A 118 9.72 -17.03 -8.35
N THR A 119 9.36 -18.21 -8.84
CA THR A 119 8.11 -18.85 -8.39
C THR A 119 8.26 -19.19 -6.90
N PRO A 120 7.42 -18.65 -6.00
CA PRO A 120 7.29 -19.17 -4.65
C PRO A 120 6.66 -20.57 -4.78
N LEU A 121 7.40 -21.59 -4.35
CA LEU A 121 7.02 -23.00 -4.43
C LEU A 121 6.02 -23.37 -3.34
#